data_AF-A0AA46BPG6-F1
#
_entry.id   AF-A0AA46BPG6-F1
#
_cell.length_a   1.000
_cell.length_b   1.000
_cell.length_c   1.000
_cell.angle_alpha   90.00
_cell.angle_beta   90.00
_cell.angle_gamma   90.00
#
_symmetry.space_group_name_H-M   'P 1'
#
loop_
_entity.id
_entity.type
_entity.pdbx_description
1 polymer ?
#
loop_
_entity_poly.entity_id
_entity_poly.type
_entity_poly.pdbx_seq_one_letter_code
_entity_poly.pdbx_strand_id
1 'polypeptide(L)'
;MPAVNSSSFSPDDDTPVFVISVAAQLAGMHAQTLRQYDRLGLVVPARTRGGGRRYSARNVMELREIQRLSQDEGVSLSGIRYILALKNRIEELNATVEELRREVEQARDRRDQARRVFAAASSGDVVAVRAGQRPRRNVASRALVVWDPRRVPGR
;
A
#
# COMPACT_ATOMS: atom_id res chain seq x y z
N MET A 1 -12.72 -19.05 -17.83
CA MET A 1 -12.27 -18.36 -16.59
C MET A 1 -13.19 -17.17 -16.36
N PRO A 2 -13.97 -17.11 -15.28
CA PRO A 2 -14.69 -15.89 -14.96
C PRO A 2 -13.78 -14.97 -14.13
N ALA A 3 -13.73 -13.70 -14.51
CA ALA A 3 -13.08 -12.64 -13.76
C ALA A 3 -13.83 -12.45 -12.42
N VAL A 4 -13.11 -12.60 -11.31
CA VAL A 4 -13.59 -12.16 -9.99
C VAL A 4 -13.70 -10.65 -10.05
N ASN A 5 -14.94 -10.14 -10.03
CA ASN A 5 -15.22 -8.71 -9.94
C ASN A 5 -14.60 -8.17 -8.64
N SER A 6 -13.49 -7.44 -8.75
CA SER A 6 -12.99 -6.58 -7.69
C SER A 6 -13.99 -5.46 -7.49
N SER A 7 -14.87 -5.62 -6.48
CA SER A 7 -15.77 -4.58 -6.01
C SER A 7 -14.93 -3.33 -5.67
N SER A 8 -15.00 -2.32 -6.52
CA SER A 8 -14.33 -1.04 -6.32
C SER A 8 -14.98 -0.33 -5.14
N PHE A 9 -14.36 -0.42 -3.96
CA PHE A 9 -14.79 0.29 -2.75
C PHE A 9 -14.60 1.79 -2.95
N SER A 10 -15.67 2.57 -2.78
CA SER A 10 -15.60 4.03 -2.75
C SER A 10 -15.18 4.46 -1.34
N PRO A 11 -14.39 5.55 -1.14
CA PRO A 11 -14.00 6.01 0.18
C PRO A 11 -15.20 6.28 1.13
N ASP A 12 -16.37 6.60 0.56
CA ASP A 12 -17.61 6.78 1.32
C ASP A 12 -18.08 5.48 2.01
N ASP A 13 -17.72 4.31 1.48
CA ASP A 13 -18.14 2.99 1.97
C ASP A 13 -17.56 2.64 3.34
N ASP A 14 -16.50 3.34 3.76
CA ASP A 14 -15.85 3.19 5.06
C ASP A 14 -16.47 4.10 6.13
N THR A 15 -17.35 5.02 5.75
CA THR A 15 -18.02 5.93 6.70
C THR A 15 -18.98 5.16 7.59
N PRO A 16 -18.77 5.14 8.93
CA PRO A 16 -19.61 4.36 9.83
C PRO A 16 -20.92 5.11 10.13
N VAL A 17 -21.96 4.83 9.35
CA VAL A 17 -23.27 5.50 9.41
C VAL A 17 -24.39 4.61 9.95
N PHE A 18 -24.30 3.29 9.82
CA PHE A 18 -25.39 2.37 10.10
C PHE A 18 -25.37 1.88 11.56
N VAL A 19 -26.52 1.93 12.24
CA VAL A 19 -26.69 1.26 13.54
C VAL A 19 -26.88 -0.25 13.36
N ILE A 20 -26.72 -1.02 14.43
CA ILE A 20 -26.77 -2.50 14.38
C ILE A 20 -28.06 -3.06 13.78
N SER A 21 -29.21 -2.44 14.03
CA SER A 21 -30.50 -2.87 13.47
C SER A 21 -30.53 -2.70 11.95
N VAL A 22 -30.11 -1.55 11.46
CA VAL A 22 -30.04 -1.24 10.02
C VAL A 22 -29.01 -2.12 9.34
N ALA A 23 -27.83 -2.29 9.93
CA ALA A 23 -26.79 -3.17 9.40
C ALA A 23 -27.26 -4.63 9.30
N ALA A 24 -27.98 -5.14 10.32
CA ALA A 24 -28.53 -6.49 10.29
C ALA A 24 -29.59 -6.66 9.19
N GLN A 25 -30.48 -5.68 9.02
CA GLN A 25 -31.48 -5.68 7.95
C GLN A 25 -30.83 -5.64 6.57
N LEU A 26 -29.84 -4.76 6.37
CA LEU A 26 -29.11 -4.66 5.12
C LEU A 26 -28.33 -5.95 4.84
N ALA A 27 -27.74 -6.58 5.86
CA ALA A 27 -27.00 -7.82 5.69
C ALA A 27 -27.92 -9.05 5.51
N GLY A 28 -29.23 -8.93 5.74
CA GLY A 28 -30.17 -10.05 5.61
C GLY A 28 -30.10 -11.04 6.79
N MET A 29 -29.77 -10.55 7.98
CA MET A 29 -29.59 -11.37 9.19
C MET A 29 -30.30 -10.77 10.41
N HIS A 30 -30.45 -11.58 11.46
CA HIS A 30 -31.02 -11.11 12.72
C HIS A 30 -29.99 -10.33 13.54
N ALA A 31 -30.43 -9.29 14.26
CA ALA A 31 -29.55 -8.44 15.08
C ALA A 31 -28.78 -9.23 16.15
N GLN A 32 -29.33 -10.35 16.65
CA GLN A 32 -28.64 -11.23 17.59
C GLN A 32 -27.46 -11.97 16.94
N THR A 33 -27.62 -12.42 15.69
CA THR A 33 -26.55 -13.07 14.91
C THR A 33 -25.43 -12.07 14.63
N LEU A 34 -25.79 -10.84 14.25
CA LEU A 34 -24.82 -9.77 14.06
C LEU A 34 -24.03 -9.47 15.35
N ARG A 35 -24.70 -9.43 16.52
CA ARG A 35 -24.02 -9.30 17.82
C ARG A 35 -23.08 -10.47 18.12
N GLN A 36 -23.42 -11.68 17.69
CA GLN A 36 -22.54 -12.83 17.82
C GLN A 36 -21.29 -12.65 16.95
N TYR A 37 -21.45 -12.23 15.70
CA TYR A 37 -20.31 -12.05 14.78
C TYR A 37 -19.36 -10.94 15.26
N ASP A 38 -19.92 -9.84 15.72
CA ASP A 38 -19.16 -8.73 16.33
C ASP A 38 -18.39 -9.19 17.58
N ARG A 39 -19.02 -9.95 18.49
CA ARG A 39 -18.32 -10.54 19.66
C ARG A 39 -17.19 -11.49 19.28
N LEU A 40 -17.36 -12.20 18.17
CA LEU A 40 -16.33 -13.08 17.64
C LEU A 40 -15.20 -12.28 16.97
N GLY A 41 -15.37 -10.97 16.72
CA GLY A 41 -14.39 -10.13 16.04
C GLY A 41 -14.37 -10.35 14.53
N LEU A 42 -15.44 -10.89 13.96
CA LEU A 42 -15.57 -11.07 12.51
C LEU A 42 -15.73 -9.74 11.78
N VAL A 43 -16.29 -8.73 12.44
CA VAL A 43 -16.46 -7.37 11.93
C VAL A 43 -16.24 -6.41 13.09
N VAL A 44 -15.43 -5.39 12.87
CA VAL A 44 -15.10 -4.38 13.90
C VAL A 44 -15.88 -3.10 13.60
N PRO A 45 -16.97 -2.81 14.33
CA PRO A 45 -17.69 -1.54 14.15
C PRO A 45 -16.92 -0.38 14.75
N ALA A 46 -17.09 0.81 14.15
CA ALA A 46 -16.61 2.04 14.76
C ALA A 46 -17.46 2.36 15.99
N ARG A 47 -16.80 2.86 17.05
CA ARG A 47 -17.49 3.33 18.26
C ARG A 47 -17.72 4.82 18.19
N THR A 48 -18.94 5.25 18.51
CA THR A 48 -19.29 6.66 18.66
C THR A 48 -18.92 7.17 20.06
N ARG A 49 -18.83 8.50 20.23
CA ARG A 49 -18.59 9.15 21.53
C ARG A 49 -19.60 8.74 22.62
N GLY A 50 -20.82 8.35 22.23
CA GLY A 50 -21.86 7.84 23.13
C GLY A 50 -21.82 6.32 23.37
N GLY A 51 -20.76 5.62 22.94
CA GLY A 51 -20.62 4.17 23.12
C GLY A 51 -21.43 3.29 22.15
N GLY A 52 -22.24 3.91 21.27
CA GLY A 52 -22.98 3.21 20.23
C GLY A 52 -22.08 2.68 19.11
N ARG A 53 -22.40 1.49 18.60
CA ARG A 53 -21.71 0.84 17.46
C ARG A 53 -22.26 1.39 16.15
N ARG A 54 -21.37 1.78 15.24
CA ARG A 54 -21.71 2.13 13.86
C ARG A 54 -20.95 1.26 12.87
N TYR A 55 -21.68 0.77 11.90
CA TYR A 55 -21.20 -0.04 10.79
C TYR A 55 -21.13 0.82 9.54
N SER A 56 -20.11 0.60 8.74
CA SER A 56 -19.96 1.21 7.41
C SER A 56 -20.62 0.33 6.34
N ALA A 57 -20.69 0.80 5.10
CA ALA A 57 -21.21 -0.01 3.99
C ALA A 57 -20.31 -1.22 3.73
N ARG A 58 -18.98 -1.05 3.86
CA ARG A 58 -18.00 -2.16 3.82
C ARG A 58 -18.34 -3.25 4.82
N ASN A 59 -18.60 -2.88 6.07
CA ASN A 59 -18.95 -3.84 7.12
C ASN A 59 -20.20 -4.65 6.76
N VAL A 60 -21.20 -4.02 6.14
CA VAL A 60 -22.42 -4.71 5.70
C VAL A 60 -22.12 -5.72 4.58
N MET A 61 -21.24 -5.37 3.63
CA MET A 61 -20.84 -6.31 2.58
C MET A 61 -20.05 -7.49 3.14
N GLU A 62 -19.15 -7.25 4.08
CA GLU A 62 -18.39 -8.30 4.77
C GLU A 62 -19.33 -9.25 5.53
N LEU A 63 -20.34 -8.74 6.23
CA LEU A 63 -21.36 -9.55 6.90
C LEU A 63 -22.14 -10.45 5.92
N ARG A 64 -22.50 -9.93 4.75
CA ARG A 64 -23.18 -10.72 3.70
C ARG A 64 -22.28 -11.83 3.18
N GLU A 65 -20.99 -11.56 3.01
CA GLU A 65 -20.03 -12.57 2.56
C GLU A 65 -19.83 -13.67 3.61
N ILE A 66 -19.66 -13.28 4.88
CA ILE A 66 -19.58 -14.23 6.00
C ILE A 66 -20.83 -15.11 6.05
N GLN A 67 -22.01 -14.53 5.85
CA GLN A 67 -23.26 -15.27 5.82
C GLN A 67 -23.33 -16.27 4.67
N ARG A 68 -22.92 -15.88 3.45
CA ARG A 68 -22.82 -16.79 2.30
C ARG A 68 -21.87 -17.95 2.58
N LEU A 69 -20.65 -17.66 3.03
CA LEU A 69 -19.65 -18.70 3.36
C LEU A 69 -20.15 -19.65 4.46
N SER A 70 -20.92 -19.14 5.43
CA SER A 70 -21.48 -19.96 6.50
C SER A 70 -22.66 -20.81 6.03
N GLN A 71 -23.53 -20.29 5.15
CA GLN A 71 -24.77 -20.97 4.73
C GLN A 71 -24.56 -21.89 3.52
N ASP A 72 -23.83 -21.43 2.52
CA ASP A 72 -23.66 -22.12 1.24
C ASP A 72 -22.48 -23.11 1.27
N GLU A 73 -21.38 -22.75 1.93
CA GLU A 73 -20.16 -23.56 2.00
C GLU A 73 -20.01 -24.33 3.33
N GLY A 74 -20.91 -24.12 4.29
CA GLY A 74 -20.91 -24.80 5.59
C GLY A 74 -19.69 -24.47 6.48
N VAL A 75 -19.01 -23.35 6.22
CA VAL A 75 -17.79 -22.99 6.95
C VAL A 75 -18.16 -22.53 8.36
N SER A 76 -17.50 -23.11 9.36
CA SER A 76 -17.64 -22.67 10.75
C SER A 76 -17.18 -21.22 10.92
N LEU A 77 -17.88 -20.44 11.75
CA LEU A 77 -17.52 -19.04 12.08
C LEU A 77 -16.08 -18.91 12.59
N SER A 78 -15.55 -19.94 13.25
CA SER A 78 -14.14 -19.98 13.69
C SER A 78 -13.18 -20.13 12.51
N GLY A 79 -13.56 -20.91 11.49
CA GLY A 79 -12.82 -21.04 10.24
C GLY A 79 -12.82 -19.72 9.47
N ILE A 80 -13.97 -19.05 9.37
CA ILE A 80 -14.08 -17.73 8.72
C ILE A 80 -13.16 -16.71 9.41
N ARG A 81 -13.13 -16.68 10.75
CA ARG A 81 -12.18 -15.82 11.49
C ARG A 81 -10.74 -16.11 11.15
N TYR A 82 -10.36 -17.39 11.09
CA TYR A 82 -8.99 -17.77 10.80
C TYR A 82 -8.60 -17.39 9.37
N ILE A 83 -9.50 -17.56 8.40
CA ILE A 83 -9.32 -17.15 7.00
C ILE A 83 -9.15 -15.62 6.91
N LEU A 84 -9.98 -14.83 7.59
CA LEU A 84 -9.85 -13.37 7.61
C LEU A 84 -8.53 -12.92 8.22
N ALA A 85 -8.13 -13.54 9.34
CA ALA A 85 -6.83 -13.26 9.97
C ALA A 85 -5.65 -13.59 9.02
N LEU A 86 -5.74 -14.70 8.28
CA LEU A 86 -4.75 -15.07 7.26
C LEU A 86 -4.72 -14.07 6.10
N LYS A 87 -5.88 -13.61 5.62
CA LYS A 87 -5.95 -12.58 4.56
C LYS A 87 -5.26 -11.29 4.99
N ASN A 88 -5.57 -10.80 6.20
CA ASN A 88 -4.90 -9.61 6.75
C ASN A 88 -3.39 -9.82 6.85
N ARG A 89 -2.95 -11.01 7.28
CA ARG A 89 -1.52 -11.32 7.38
C ARG A 89 -0.83 -11.34 6.00
N ILE A 90 -1.51 -11.84 4.98
CA ILE A 90 -0.99 -11.83 3.60
C ILE A 90 -0.89 -10.38 3.09
N GLU A 91 -1.87 -9.53 3.37
CA GLU A 91 -1.82 -8.11 3.01
C GLU A 91 -0.65 -7.38 3.69
N GLU A 92 -0.44 -7.59 5.00
CA GLU A 92 0.71 -7.07 5.75
C GLU A 92 2.05 -7.54 5.16
N LEU A 93 2.15 -8.83 4.85
CA LEU A 93 3.35 -9.40 4.25
C LEU A 93 3.62 -8.82 2.87
N ASN A 94 2.58 -8.66 2.04
CA ASN A 94 2.70 -8.06 0.72
C ASN A 94 3.15 -6.59 0.82
N ALA A 95 2.61 -5.82 1.76
CA ALA A 95 3.04 -4.45 2.02
C ALA A 95 4.52 -4.39 2.41
N THR A 96 4.95 -5.29 3.30
CA THR A 96 6.35 -5.42 3.73
C THR A 96 7.27 -5.80 2.57
N VAL A 97 6.86 -6.74 1.73
CA VAL A 97 7.61 -7.15 0.54
C VAL A 97 7.80 -5.99 -0.42
N GLU A 98 6.76 -5.18 -0.64
CA GLU A 98 6.88 -4.00 -1.50
C GLU A 98 7.77 -2.90 -0.91
N GLU A 99 7.74 -2.71 0.40
CA GLU A 99 8.68 -1.81 1.08
C GLU A 99 10.12 -2.27 0.89
N LEU A 100 10.42 -3.54 1.18
CA LEU A 100 11.76 -4.12 1.01
C LEU A 100 12.23 -4.07 -0.44
N ARG A 101 11.34 -4.30 -1.42
CA ARG A 101 11.66 -4.18 -2.85
C ARG A 101 12.12 -2.76 -3.19
N ARG A 102 11.42 -1.74 -2.70
CA ARG A 102 11.80 -0.33 -2.89
C ARG A 102 13.14 -0.01 -2.25
N GLU A 103 13.40 -0.51 -1.04
CA GLU A 103 14.69 -0.29 -0.37
C GLU A 103 15.86 -0.91 -1.16
N VAL A 104 15.69 -2.13 -1.66
CA VAL A 104 16.70 -2.82 -2.49
C VAL A 104 16.96 -2.03 -3.77
N GLU A 105 15.92 -1.52 -4.42
CA GLU A 105 16.05 -0.71 -5.63
C GLU A 105 16.82 0.59 -5.35
N GLN A 106 16.46 1.32 -4.28
CA GLN A 106 17.19 2.52 -3.87
C GLN A 106 18.65 2.25 -3.49
N ALA A 107 18.94 1.11 -2.87
CA ALA A 107 20.30 0.72 -2.54
C ALA A 107 21.13 0.42 -3.80
N ARG A 108 20.51 -0.24 -4.80
CA ARG A 108 21.13 -0.50 -6.11
C ARG A 108 21.42 0.80 -6.85
N ASP A 109 20.46 1.73 -6.88
CA ASP A 109 20.63 3.03 -7.52
C ASP A 109 21.76 3.85 -6.88
N ARG A 110 21.80 3.89 -5.54
CA ARG A 110 22.90 4.54 -4.80
C ARG A 110 24.25 3.93 -5.14
N ARG A 111 24.33 2.59 -5.20
CA ARG A 111 25.56 1.88 -5.55
C ARG A 111 25.99 2.17 -6.99
N ASP A 112 25.05 2.20 -7.92
CA ASP A 112 25.32 2.46 -9.33
C ASP A 112 25.69 3.91 -9.60
N GLN A 113 25.14 4.86 -8.81
CA GLN A 113 25.58 6.25 -8.79
C GLN A 113 27.01 6.39 -8.25
N ALA A 114 27.33 5.73 -7.13
CA ALA A 114 28.67 5.76 -6.53
C ALA A 114 29.73 5.09 -7.42
N ARG A 115 29.34 4.10 -8.25
CA ARG A 115 30.23 3.42 -9.21
C ARG A 115 30.46 4.21 -10.51
N ARG A 116 29.84 5.38 -10.70
CA ARG A 116 30.13 6.22 -11.87
C ARG A 116 31.55 6.76 -11.74
N VAL A 117 32.33 6.60 -12.79
CA VAL A 117 33.67 7.17 -12.89
C VAL A 117 33.59 8.42 -13.77
N PHE A 118 34.26 9.48 -13.33
CA PHE A 118 34.35 10.71 -14.11
C PHE A 118 35.47 10.54 -15.13
N ALA A 119 35.16 10.67 -16.42
CA ALA A 119 36.16 10.68 -17.48
C ALA A 119 36.33 12.12 -17.98
N ALA A 120 37.59 12.55 -18.09
CA ALA A 120 37.96 13.80 -18.76
C ALA A 120 38.20 13.50 -20.25
N ALA A 121 37.49 14.19 -21.12
CA ALA A 121 37.80 14.18 -22.54
C ALA A 121 39.08 14.99 -22.80
N SER A 122 39.77 14.73 -23.91
CA SER A 122 40.93 15.52 -24.33
C SER A 122 40.58 17.00 -24.60
N SER A 123 39.29 17.33 -24.72
CA SER A 123 38.76 18.70 -24.81
C SER A 123 38.62 19.40 -23.46
N GLY A 124 38.84 18.71 -22.34
CA GLY A 124 38.69 19.24 -20.99
C GLY A 124 37.28 19.06 -20.37
N ASP A 125 36.31 18.54 -21.13
CA ASP A 125 34.95 18.29 -20.63
C ASP A 125 34.91 17.07 -19.69
N VAL A 126 34.19 17.19 -18.55
CA VAL A 126 33.99 16.09 -17.58
C VAL A 126 32.61 15.48 -17.75
N VAL A 127 32.55 14.17 -17.99
CA VAL A 127 31.30 13.42 -18.12
C VAL A 127 31.27 12.26 -17.13
N ALA A 128 30.12 12.05 -16.48
CA ALA A 128 29.90 10.88 -15.63
C ALA A 128 29.57 9.68 -16.53
N VAL A 129 30.43 8.65 -16.53
CA VAL A 129 30.22 7.42 -17.29
C VAL A 129 30.12 6.22 -16.34
N ARG A 130 29.46 5.15 -16.80
CA ARG A 130 29.47 3.88 -16.06
C ARG A 130 30.89 3.29 -16.11
N ALA A 131 31.36 2.72 -15.00
CA ALA A 131 32.64 2.00 -14.97
C ALA A 131 32.70 0.95 -16.10
N GLY A 132 33.74 1.01 -16.93
CA GLY A 132 33.94 0.15 -18.10
C GLY A 132 33.39 0.68 -19.43
N GLN A 133 32.71 1.82 -19.45
CA GLN A 133 32.18 2.43 -20.67
C GLN A 133 33.10 3.56 -21.17
N ARG A 134 33.52 3.51 -22.45
CA ARG A 134 34.36 4.56 -23.06
C ARG A 134 33.49 5.74 -23.49
N PRO A 135 33.80 6.99 -23.09
CA PRO A 135 33.03 8.15 -23.52
C PRO A 135 33.06 8.30 -25.05
N ARG A 136 31.88 8.52 -25.67
CA ARG A 136 31.77 8.79 -27.11
C ARG A 136 32.19 10.23 -27.38
N ARG A 137 33.07 10.43 -28.35
CA ARG A 137 33.61 11.73 -28.76
C ARG A 137 32.49 12.56 -29.41
N ASN A 138 31.85 13.46 -28.64
CA ASN A 138 30.96 14.48 -29.20
C ASN A 138 31.72 15.82 -29.31
N VAL A 139 31.55 16.50 -30.45
CA VAL A 139 32.39 17.62 -30.93
C VAL A 139 31.83 19.01 -30.54
N ALA A 140 30.79 19.09 -29.69
CA ALA A 140 30.16 20.36 -29.35
C ALA A 140 30.24 20.64 -27.84
N SER A 141 31.32 21.32 -27.43
CA SER A 141 31.57 21.77 -26.05
C SER A 141 30.62 22.90 -25.64
N ARG A 142 30.05 22.82 -24.43
CA ARG A 142 29.37 23.92 -23.73
C ARG A 142 29.83 23.92 -22.27
N ALA A 143 30.62 24.93 -21.93
CA ALA A 143 31.44 25.02 -20.72
C ALA A 143 30.65 25.12 -19.39
N LEU A 144 31.27 24.64 -18.31
CA LEU A 144 30.90 24.93 -16.91
C LEU A 144 32.09 25.54 -16.16
N VAL A 145 31.78 26.48 -15.28
CA VAL A 145 32.71 27.33 -14.50
C VAL A 145 33.21 26.59 -13.24
N VAL A 146 34.50 26.71 -12.96
CA VAL A 146 35.14 26.23 -11.73
C VAL A 146 34.74 27.13 -10.55
N TRP A 147 34.12 26.55 -9.52
CA TRP A 147 33.84 27.20 -8.24
C TRP A 147 35.10 27.23 -7.37
N ASP A 148 35.59 28.44 -7.04
CA ASP A 148 36.75 28.66 -6.16
C ASP A 148 36.30 29.22 -4.80
N PRO A 149 36.46 28.48 -3.69
CA PRO A 149 36.02 28.92 -2.37
C PRO A 149 36.91 29.98 -1.69
N ARG A 150 37.94 30.53 -2.37
CA ARG A 150 38.87 31.52 -1.78
C ARG A 150 38.61 32.99 -2.12
N ARG A 151 37.53 33.33 -2.83
CA ARG A 151 37.09 34.73 -2.99
C ARG A 151 36.09 35.10 -1.91
N VAL A 152 36.56 35.63 -0.79
CA VAL A 152 35.71 36.43 0.12
C VAL A 152 35.48 37.79 -0.58
N PRO A 153 34.24 38.24 -0.79
CA PRO A 153 34.00 39.56 -1.38
C PRO A 153 34.31 40.64 -0.35
N GLY A 154 35.36 41.42 -0.61
CA GLY A 154 35.66 42.64 0.13
C GLY A 154 34.73 43.77 -0.32
N ARG A 155 33.95 44.27 0.65
CA ARG A 155 33.25 45.56 0.82
C ARG A 155 32.69 46.28 -0.40
#